data_AF-A0A0D6TAG6-F1
#
_entry.id   AF-A0A0D6TAG6-F1
#
_cell.length_a   1.000
_cell.length_b   1.000
_cell.length_c   1.000
_cell.angle_alpha   90.00
_cell.angle_beta   90.00
_cell.angle_gamma   90.00
#
_symmetry.space_group_name_H-M   'P 1'
#
loop_
_entity.id
_entity.type
_entity.pdbx_description
1 polymer ?
#
loop_
_entity_poly.entity_id
_entity_poly.type
_entity_poly.pdbx_seq_one_letter_code
_entity_poly.pdbx_strand_id
1 'polypeptide(L)'
;MKLSILAAVAMLTPVAALAHDGMHANDAYARSTNPKVGAVFMQLENHRQVACTLQGVSSDAAERVELHTHVEEGGVMKMTRIEDGIAVAAGQTHALNRGGDHIMMLGLAEPLADGDTLTLSMDFGDCGTEEVQVVVDNQREDAAPADHDHGDHQGH
;
A
#
# COMPACT_ATOMS: atom_id res chain seq x y z
N MET A 1 61.20 12.67 32.04
CA MET A 1 60.30 11.81 31.23
C MET A 1 59.04 11.60 32.07
N LYS A 2 57.91 12.21 31.67
CA LYS A 2 56.70 11.56 31.10
C LYS A 2 56.02 10.66 32.15
N LEU A 3 54.73 10.79 32.49
CA LEU A 3 53.57 10.97 31.62
C LEU A 3 52.31 11.25 32.50
N SER A 4 51.53 12.29 32.19
CA SER A 4 50.19 12.51 32.78
C SER A 4 49.16 11.71 31.98
N ILE A 5 48.35 10.89 32.63
CA ILE A 5 47.27 10.11 31.99
C ILE A 5 45.98 10.94 32.09
N LEU A 6 45.52 11.47 30.95
CA LEU A 6 44.20 12.07 30.79
C LEU A 6 43.23 10.94 30.41
N ALA A 7 42.24 10.64 31.26
CA ALA A 7 41.16 9.73 30.94
C ALA A 7 40.11 10.48 30.08
N ALA A 8 40.07 10.18 28.78
CA ALA A 8 39.03 10.65 27.89
C ALA A 8 37.79 9.74 28.01
N VAL A 9 36.73 10.24 28.65
CA VAL A 9 35.42 9.59 28.65
C VAL A 9 34.77 9.85 27.30
N ALA A 10 34.81 8.86 26.41
CA ALA A 10 34.07 8.87 25.16
C ALA A 10 32.58 8.65 25.48
N MET A 11 31.78 9.72 25.43
CA MET A 11 30.33 9.63 25.50
C MET A 11 29.83 8.97 24.21
N LEU A 12 29.41 7.71 24.34
CA LEU A 12 28.74 6.98 23.27
C LEU A 12 27.29 7.46 23.24
N THR A 13 26.97 8.43 22.38
CA THR A 13 25.58 8.78 22.10
C THR A 13 24.94 7.62 21.31
N PRO A 14 23.86 6.99 21.80
CA PRO A 14 23.15 6.02 20.99
C PRO A 14 22.49 6.76 19.84
N VAL A 15 22.88 6.40 18.61
CA VAL A 15 22.15 6.80 17.41
C VAL A 15 20.83 6.03 17.49
N ALA A 16 19.76 6.69 17.92
CA ALA A 16 18.43 6.13 17.85
C ALA A 16 18.14 5.88 16.36
N ALA A 17 18.06 4.61 15.98
CA ALA A 17 17.60 4.22 14.65
C ALA A 17 16.17 4.73 14.47
N LEU A 18 16.00 5.78 13.65
CA LEU A 18 14.69 6.21 13.16
C LEU A 18 14.22 5.18 12.12
N ALA A 19 13.82 4.00 12.59
CA ALA A 19 13.26 2.94 11.76
C ALA A 19 11.71 2.94 11.81
N HIS A 20 11.11 4.10 12.07
CA HIS A 20 9.66 4.26 12.28
C HIS A 20 9.05 5.36 11.38
N ASP A 21 9.78 5.88 10.41
CA ASP A 21 9.32 6.98 9.55
C ASP A 21 9.29 6.47 8.10
N GLY A 22 8.12 6.44 7.46
CA GLY A 22 7.97 5.81 6.14
C GLY A 22 6.53 5.47 5.74
N MET A 23 6.37 4.97 4.50
CA MET A 23 5.10 4.42 4.01
C MET A 23 5.24 2.89 4.12
N HIS A 24 4.41 2.24 4.91
CA HIS A 24 4.46 0.79 5.08
C HIS A 24 3.27 0.14 4.37
N ALA A 25 3.55 -0.91 3.60
CA ALA A 25 2.53 -1.74 2.99
C ALA A 25 2.39 -3.05 3.78
N ASN A 26 1.22 -3.27 4.38
CA ASN A 26 0.91 -4.47 5.16
C ASN A 26 -0.10 -5.34 4.42
N ASP A 27 -0.04 -6.65 4.67
CA ASP A 27 -0.93 -7.66 4.07
C ASP A 27 -1.03 -7.62 2.55
N ALA A 28 0.02 -7.14 1.87
CA ALA A 28 0.01 -6.97 0.43
C ALA A 28 -0.12 -8.30 -0.31
N TYR A 29 -1.09 -8.39 -1.22
CA TYR A 29 -1.26 -9.54 -2.08
C TYR A 29 -1.78 -9.16 -3.46
N ALA A 30 -1.38 -9.95 -4.45
CA ALA A 30 -1.84 -9.83 -5.83
C ALA A 30 -2.77 -10.99 -6.17
N ARG A 31 -3.67 -10.74 -7.12
CA ARG A 31 -4.57 -11.75 -7.67
C ARG A 31 -4.68 -11.57 -9.17
N SER A 32 -4.73 -12.69 -9.87
CA SER A 32 -5.12 -12.79 -11.27
C SER A 32 -6.63 -12.64 -11.42
N THR A 33 -7.07 -11.68 -12.23
CA THR A 33 -8.46 -11.56 -12.66
C THR A 33 -8.69 -12.37 -13.94
N ASN A 34 -7.71 -12.33 -14.84
CA ASN A 34 -7.59 -13.17 -16.02
C ASN A 34 -6.11 -13.22 -16.47
N PRO A 35 -5.74 -14.02 -17.50
CA PRO A 35 -4.34 -14.17 -17.91
C PRO A 35 -3.57 -12.89 -18.29
N LYS A 36 -4.26 -11.77 -18.53
CA LYS A 36 -3.66 -10.48 -18.91
C LYS A 36 -3.93 -9.34 -17.93
N VAL A 37 -4.66 -9.61 -16.86
CA VAL A 37 -5.18 -8.59 -15.96
C VAL A 37 -5.12 -9.09 -14.52
N GLY A 38 -4.53 -8.31 -13.63
CA GLY A 38 -4.45 -8.60 -12.19
C GLY A 38 -4.81 -7.38 -11.34
N ALA A 39 -5.01 -7.60 -10.05
CA ALA A 39 -5.21 -6.55 -9.07
C ALA A 39 -4.34 -6.78 -7.84
N VAL A 40 -3.89 -5.71 -7.20
CA VAL A 40 -3.12 -5.73 -5.96
C VAL A 40 -3.88 -4.98 -4.87
N PHE A 41 -3.85 -5.57 -3.68
CA PHE A 41 -4.52 -5.11 -2.47
C PHE A 41 -3.52 -5.10 -1.32
N MET A 42 -3.66 -4.15 -0.39
CA MET A 42 -2.78 -3.97 0.77
C MET A 42 -3.37 -2.94 1.74
N GLN A 43 -2.76 -2.80 2.92
CA GLN A 43 -2.97 -1.67 3.81
C GLN A 43 -1.77 -0.73 3.71
N LEU A 44 -2.00 0.53 3.34
CA LEU A 44 -0.97 1.55 3.27
C LEU A 44 -0.99 2.39 4.55
N GLU A 45 0.04 2.26 5.36
CA GLU A 45 0.20 2.99 6.62
C GLU A 45 1.22 4.10 6.44
N ASN A 46 0.79 5.33 6.69
CA ASN A 46 1.67 6.49 6.67
C ASN A 46 2.21 6.76 8.07
N HIS A 47 3.43 6.30 8.35
CA HIS A 47 4.10 6.53 9.63
C HIS A 47 4.81 7.91 9.68
N ARG A 48 4.68 8.73 8.63
CA ARG A 48 5.22 10.09 8.60
C ARG A 48 4.31 11.09 9.33
N GLN A 49 4.89 12.25 9.64
CA GLN A 49 4.17 13.39 10.25
C GLN A 49 3.48 14.31 9.22
N VAL A 50 3.51 13.97 7.94
CA VAL A 50 2.87 14.71 6.84
C VAL A 50 1.99 13.78 6.01
N ALA A 51 0.94 14.32 5.38
CA ALA A 51 0.15 13.57 4.42
C ALA A 51 0.97 13.29 3.16
N CYS A 52 0.81 12.10 2.59
CA CYS A 52 1.45 11.67 1.36
C CYS A 52 0.39 11.17 0.39
N THR A 53 0.61 11.34 -0.92
CA THR A 53 -0.33 10.88 -1.94
C THR A 53 0.35 9.85 -2.80
N LEU A 54 -0.21 8.65 -2.90
CA LEU A 54 0.19 7.68 -3.91
C LEU A 54 -0.25 8.18 -5.28
N GLN A 55 0.69 8.70 -6.07
CA GLN A 55 0.42 9.30 -7.38
C GLN A 55 0.47 8.27 -8.50
N GLY A 56 1.25 7.21 -8.31
CA GLY A 56 1.42 6.16 -9.31
C GLY A 56 2.09 4.92 -8.75
N VAL A 57 1.96 3.84 -9.51
CA VAL A 57 2.63 2.57 -9.23
C VAL A 57 3.19 2.04 -10.54
N SER A 58 4.33 1.36 -10.50
CA SER A 58 4.88 0.64 -11.64
C SER A 58 5.39 -0.74 -11.25
N SER A 59 5.47 -1.63 -12.23
CA SER A 59 5.99 -2.98 -12.10
C SER A 59 6.45 -3.48 -13.47
N ASP A 60 7.49 -4.30 -13.50
CA ASP A 60 7.94 -4.98 -14.72
C ASP A 60 7.00 -6.13 -15.14
N ALA A 61 6.14 -6.60 -14.23
CA ALA A 61 5.17 -7.66 -14.48
C ALA A 61 4.00 -7.25 -15.40
N ALA A 62 3.78 -5.96 -15.66
CA ALA A 62 2.66 -5.45 -16.45
C ALA A 62 3.05 -4.28 -17.37
N GLU A 63 2.40 -4.19 -18.52
CA GLU A 63 2.55 -3.03 -19.42
C GLU A 63 2.08 -1.71 -18.79
N ARG A 64 1.03 -1.78 -17.96
CA ARG A 64 0.45 -0.63 -17.27
C ARG A 64 -0.02 -1.00 -15.88
N VAL A 65 0.19 -0.10 -14.94
CA VAL A 65 -0.32 -0.20 -13.57
C VAL A 65 -1.06 1.10 -13.25
N GLU A 66 -2.29 0.98 -12.77
CA GLU A 66 -3.21 2.11 -12.57
C GLU A 66 -3.87 2.04 -11.19
N LEU A 67 -4.24 3.18 -10.62
CA LEU A 67 -5.05 3.25 -9.40
C LEU A 67 -6.53 3.28 -9.76
N HIS A 68 -7.34 2.41 -9.17
CA HIS A 68 -8.76 2.27 -9.51
C HIS A 68 -9.60 2.29 -8.24
N THR A 69 -10.82 2.82 -8.36
CA THR A 69 -11.84 2.82 -7.30
C THR A 69 -13.17 2.28 -7.84
N HIS A 70 -14.12 2.04 -6.95
CA HIS A 70 -15.48 1.68 -7.31
C HIS A 70 -16.43 2.86 -7.03
N VAL A 71 -17.20 3.26 -8.03
CA VAL A 71 -18.21 4.31 -7.90
C VAL A 71 -19.58 3.70 -8.19
N GLU A 72 -20.54 3.94 -7.31
CA GLU A 72 -21.94 3.62 -7.60
C GLU A 72 -22.53 4.73 -8.48
N GLU A 73 -22.96 4.36 -9.69
CA GLU A 73 -23.65 5.26 -10.60
C GLU A 73 -24.97 4.60 -11.02
N GLY A 74 -26.09 5.14 -10.53
CA GLY A 74 -27.43 4.65 -10.89
C GLY A 74 -27.72 3.21 -10.43
N GLY A 75 -27.19 2.79 -9.27
CA GLY A 75 -27.35 1.44 -8.73
C GLY A 75 -26.44 0.39 -9.37
N VAL A 76 -25.49 0.81 -10.21
CA VAL A 76 -24.47 -0.05 -10.81
C VAL A 76 -23.10 0.37 -10.28
N MET A 77 -22.35 -0.59 -9.73
CA MET A 77 -20.97 -0.39 -9.33
C MET A 77 -20.07 -0.38 -10.56
N LYS A 78 -19.32 0.71 -10.75
CA LYS A 78 -18.40 0.89 -11.86
C LYS A 78 -16.98 1.11 -11.35
N MET A 79 -16.06 0.30 -11.88
CA MET A 79 -14.64 0.49 -11.65
C MET A 79 -14.12 1.66 -12.49
N THR A 80 -13.49 2.64 -11.86
CA THR A 80 -12.99 3.87 -12.50
C THR A 80 -11.58 4.18 -12.05
N ARG A 81 -10.75 4.63 -12.98
CA ARG A 81 -9.37 5.06 -12.69
C ARG A 81 -9.35 6.33 -11.84
N ILE A 82 -8.45 6.37 -10.86
CA ILE A 82 -8.14 7.53 -10.02
C ILE A 82 -6.96 8.26 -10.66
N GLU A 83 -7.17 9.50 -11.11
CA GLU A 83 -6.11 10.32 -11.74
C GLU A 83 -5.36 11.19 -10.73
N ASP A 84 -6.01 11.62 -9.65
CA ASP A 84 -5.44 12.54 -8.66
C ASP A 84 -4.60 11.81 -7.57
N GLY A 85 -4.49 10.48 -7.66
CA GLY A 85 -3.83 9.64 -6.66
C GLY A 85 -4.65 9.36 -5.41
N ILE A 86 -4.06 8.63 -4.47
CA ILE A 86 -4.69 8.23 -3.20
C ILE A 86 -3.96 8.88 -2.03
N ALA A 87 -4.62 9.80 -1.34
CA ALA A 87 -4.05 10.49 -0.19
C ALA A 87 -4.10 9.61 1.07
N VAL A 88 -2.96 9.49 1.76
CA VAL A 88 -2.83 8.85 3.06
C VAL A 88 -2.38 9.91 4.07
N ALA A 89 -3.30 10.29 4.97
CA ALA A 89 -3.01 11.30 5.98
C ALA A 89 -1.91 10.83 6.96
N ALA A 90 -1.22 11.80 7.59
CA ALA A 90 -0.15 11.52 8.56
C ALA A 90 -0.65 10.61 9.70
N GLY A 91 0.09 9.54 9.99
CA GLY A 91 -0.27 8.58 11.03
C GLY A 91 -1.55 7.78 10.75
N GLN A 92 -2.05 7.75 9.52
CA GLN A 92 -3.26 7.03 9.13
C GLN A 92 -2.98 5.86 8.20
N THR A 93 -3.95 4.96 8.13
CA THR A 93 -3.96 3.80 7.22
C THR A 93 -5.03 3.98 6.16
N HIS A 94 -4.67 3.73 4.90
CA HIS A 94 -5.61 3.63 3.78
C HIS A 94 -5.66 2.20 3.28
N ALA A 95 -6.86 1.62 3.20
CA ALA A 95 -7.05 0.26 2.72
C ALA A 95 -7.21 0.24 1.20
N LEU A 96 -6.38 -0.54 0.52
CA LEU A 96 -6.58 -0.94 -0.87
C LEU A 96 -7.20 -2.34 -0.87
N ASN A 97 -8.52 -2.43 -1.05
CA ASN A 97 -9.30 -3.64 -0.86
C ASN A 97 -10.29 -3.88 -2.01
N ARG A 98 -10.89 -5.07 -1.99
CA ARG A 98 -11.87 -5.46 -2.99
C ARG A 98 -13.18 -4.71 -2.79
N GLY A 99 -13.75 -4.25 -3.89
CA GLY A 99 -14.92 -3.37 -3.87
C GLY A 99 -14.61 -1.91 -3.49
N GLY A 100 -13.36 -1.58 -3.17
CA GLY A 100 -12.89 -0.22 -2.92
C GLY A 100 -11.72 0.16 -3.84
N ASP A 101 -10.81 0.97 -3.30
CA ASP A 101 -9.60 1.36 -3.99
C ASP A 101 -8.65 0.17 -4.15
N HIS A 102 -7.98 0.06 -5.30
CA HIS A 102 -7.02 -0.99 -5.56
C HIS A 102 -6.05 -0.61 -6.68
N ILE A 103 -4.96 -1.36 -6.79
CA ILE A 103 -3.99 -1.20 -7.87
C ILE A 103 -4.35 -2.20 -8.97
N MET A 104 -4.62 -1.70 -10.17
CA MET A 104 -4.97 -2.48 -11.34
C MET A 104 -3.74 -2.72 -12.22
N MET A 105 -3.46 -3.98 -12.56
CA MET A 105 -2.36 -4.37 -13.46
C MET A 105 -2.92 -4.81 -14.80
N LEU A 106 -2.51 -4.15 -15.87
CA LEU A 106 -3.03 -4.35 -17.23
C LEU A 106 -1.90 -4.76 -18.18
N GLY A 107 -2.16 -5.77 -19.01
CA GLY A 107 -1.17 -6.29 -19.95
C GLY A 107 -0.07 -7.06 -19.22
N LEU A 108 -0.48 -8.01 -18.37
CA LEU A 108 0.47 -8.88 -17.67
C LEU A 108 1.40 -9.60 -18.67
N ALA A 109 2.70 -9.58 -18.37
CA ALA A 109 3.73 -10.28 -19.13
C ALA A 109 3.46 -11.79 -19.09
N GLU A 110 3.21 -12.30 -17.88
CA GLU A 110 2.82 -13.69 -17.61
C GLU A 110 1.60 -13.71 -16.65
N PRO A 111 0.75 -14.74 -16.71
CA PRO A 111 -0.34 -14.89 -15.75
C PRO A 111 0.21 -14.98 -14.32
N LEU A 112 -0.43 -14.30 -13.36
CA LEU A 112 -0.05 -14.36 -11.94
C LEU A 112 -0.44 -15.73 -11.36
N ALA A 113 0.54 -16.60 -11.08
CA ALA A 113 0.31 -17.92 -10.48
C ALA A 113 0.46 -17.88 -8.95
N ASP A 114 -0.25 -18.76 -8.24
CA ASP A 114 -0.21 -18.80 -6.77
C ASP A 114 1.21 -19.01 -6.24
N GLY A 115 1.63 -18.16 -5.31
CA GLY A 115 2.95 -18.18 -4.68
C GLY A 115 4.03 -17.39 -5.43
N ASP A 116 3.75 -16.87 -6.63
CA ASP A 116 4.66 -15.95 -7.31
C ASP A 116 4.84 -14.67 -6.48
N THR A 117 5.97 -13.98 -6.68
CA THR A 117 6.23 -12.68 -6.06
C THR A 117 6.52 -11.66 -7.15
N LEU A 118 5.90 -10.49 -7.05
CA LEU A 118 6.17 -9.34 -7.90
C LEU A 118 6.58 -8.14 -7.05
N THR A 119 7.32 -7.21 -7.66
CA THR A 119 7.73 -5.95 -7.02
C THR A 119 6.94 -4.80 -7.61
N LEU A 120 6.41 -3.96 -6.73
CA LEU A 120 5.79 -2.68 -7.06
C LEU A 120 6.71 -1.55 -6.62
N SER A 121 6.93 -0.59 -7.51
CA SER A 121 7.52 0.71 -7.17
C SER A 121 6.39 1.71 -7.00
N MET A 122 6.21 2.21 -5.78
CA MET A 122 5.11 3.07 -5.35
C MET A 122 5.58 4.52 -5.24
N ASP A 123 5.07 5.39 -6.11
CA ASP A 123 5.45 6.80 -6.16
C ASP A 123 4.51 7.66 -5.30
N PHE A 124 5.05 8.20 -4.20
CA PHE A 124 4.34 9.11 -3.30
C PHE A 124 4.69 10.59 -3.55
N GLY A 125 5.26 10.91 -4.72
CA GLY A 125 5.67 12.26 -5.10
C GLY A 125 6.74 12.81 -4.17
N ASP A 126 6.45 13.94 -3.52
CA ASP A 126 7.38 14.60 -2.60
C ASP A 126 7.74 13.75 -1.37
N CYS A 127 6.92 12.76 -1.03
CA CYS A 127 7.21 11.80 0.04
C CYS A 127 8.19 10.68 -0.37
N GLY A 128 8.58 10.63 -1.64
CA GLY A 128 9.51 9.66 -2.19
C GLY A 128 8.84 8.41 -2.76
N THR A 129 9.66 7.39 -3.01
CA THR A 129 9.24 6.13 -3.62
C THR A 129 9.53 4.98 -2.65
N GLU A 130 8.61 4.02 -2.55
CA GLU A 130 8.80 2.78 -1.79
C GLU A 130 8.71 1.55 -2.71
N GLU A 131 9.51 0.53 -2.44
CA GLU A 131 9.38 -0.77 -3.09
C GLU A 131 8.60 -1.73 -2.20
N VAL A 132 7.58 -2.36 -2.78
CA VAL A 132 6.72 -3.33 -2.08
C VAL A 132 6.77 -4.66 -2.80
N GLN A 133 7.15 -5.71 -2.08
CA GLN A 133 7.04 -7.09 -2.56
C GLN A 133 5.63 -7.60 -2.27
N VAL A 134 5.03 -8.21 -3.29
CA VAL A 134 3.64 -8.66 -3.26
C VAL A 134 3.60 -10.12 -3.67
N VAL A 135 3.05 -10.98 -2.81
CA VAL A 135 2.84 -12.39 -3.13
C VAL A 135 1.50 -12.56 -3.84
N VAL A 136 1.47 -13.40 -4.86
CA VAL A 136 0.24 -13.78 -5.54
C VAL A 136 -0.51 -14.81 -4.71
N ASP A 137 -1.75 -14.48 -4.35
CA ASP A 137 -2.69 -15.34 -3.64
C ASP A 137 -4.07 -15.23 -4.31
N ASN A 138 -4.31 -16.07 -5.30
CA ASN A 138 -5.58 -16.15 -6.03
C ASN A 138 -6.70 -16.79 -5.21
N GLN A 139 -6.35 -17.53 -4.14
CA GLN A 139 -7.31 -18.20 -3.27
C GLN A 139 -7.76 -17.32 -2.11
N ARG A 140 -7.15 -16.14 -1.92
CA ARG A 140 -7.51 -15.23 -0.84
C ARG A 140 -8.97 -14.82 -0.92
N GLU A 141 -9.71 -15.23 0.10
CA GLU A 141 -11.07 -14.76 0.36
C GLU A 141 -11.03 -13.31 0.84
N ASP A 142 -12.09 -12.58 0.53
CA ASP A 142 -12.24 -11.21 0.96
C ASP A 142 -12.27 -11.21 2.49
N ALA A 143 -11.45 -10.37 3.13
CA ALA A 143 -11.62 -10.13 4.55
C ALA A 143 -13.06 -9.66 4.74
N ALA A 144 -13.84 -10.39 5.57
CA ALA A 144 -15.23 -10.06 5.81
C ALA A 144 -15.33 -8.56 6.15
N PRO A 145 -16.28 -7.82 5.54
CA PRO A 145 -16.46 -6.42 5.88
C PRO A 145 -16.61 -6.31 7.40
N ALA A 146 -15.82 -5.43 8.03
CA ALA A 146 -16.05 -5.08 9.42
C ALA A 146 -17.50 -4.60 9.53
N ASP A 147 -18.29 -5.24 10.39
CA ASP A 147 -19.73 -4.99 10.55
C ASP A 147 -20.03 -3.48 10.50
N HIS A 148 -20.64 -3.04 9.40
CA HIS A 148 -21.33 -1.76 9.38
C HIS A 148 -22.60 -1.95 10.19
N ASP A 149 -22.54 -1.54 11.46
CA ASP A 149 -23.67 -1.36 12.36
C ASP A 149 -24.67 -0.41 11.71
N HIS A 150 -25.63 -0.96 10.96
CA HIS A 150 -26.84 -0.26 10.58
C HIS A 150 -27.74 -0.23 11.82
N GLY A 151 -27.50 0.76 12.67
CA GLY A 151 -28.41 1.15 13.74
C GLY A 151 -29.79 1.45 13.16
N ASP A 152 -30.67 0.46 13.26
CA ASP A 152 -32.03 0.51 12.75
C ASP A 152 -32.87 1.46 13.63
N HIS A 153 -33.29 2.57 13.03
CA HIS A 153 -34.30 3.47 13.58
C HIS A 153 -35.67 2.82 13.44
N GLN A 154 -36.22 2.24 14.51
CA GLN A 154 -37.67 2.04 14.60
C GLN A 154 -38.18 2.43 15.99
N GLY A 155 -38.79 3.61 16.04
CA GLY A 155 -39.80 3.91 17.03
C GLY A 155 -41.15 3.34 16.58
N HIS A 156 -41.86 2.70 17.51
CA HIS A 156 -43.31 2.73 17.69
C HIS A 156 -43.63 2.29 19.12
#